data_AF-A0A3A9K277-F1
#
_entry.id   AF-A0A3A9K277-F1
#
_cell.length_a   1.000
_cell.length_b   1.000
_cell.length_c   1.000
_cell.angle_alpha   90.00
_cell.angle_beta   90.00
_cell.angle_gamma   90.00
#
_symmetry.space_group_name_H-M   'P 1'
#
loop_
_entity.id
_entity.type
_entity.pdbx_description
1 polymer ?
#
loop_
_entity_poly.entity_id
_entity_poly.type
_entity_poly.pdbx_seq_one_letter_code
_entity_poly.pdbx_strand_id
1 'polypeptide(L)'
;MNRLELELELRGFFVTEKEGAIRFSDKNHPDDIVLLKRQLKKLQIDHTFKGNDLIVADDQLDNDVIKQLIWSEVRNTMTPAFGFRMSSSFVKFNGNSSISTFHLEAGVALLVKSLNAAGISTLASCDGHGEKAPSIMFNGR
;
A
#
# COMPACT_ATOMS: atom_id res chain seq x y z
N MET A 1 -16.62 7.27 9.00
CA MET A 1 -15.33 6.72 8.57
C MET A 1 -15.30 5.30 9.03
N ASN A 2 -15.44 4.38 8.09
CA ASN A 2 -15.38 2.96 8.34
C ASN A 2 -14.01 2.60 8.94
N ARG A 3 -14.00 1.68 9.91
CA ARG A 3 -12.76 1.28 10.55
C ARG A 3 -11.79 0.64 9.55
N LEU A 4 -12.28 -0.22 8.67
CA LEU A 4 -11.44 -0.88 7.66
C LEU A 4 -10.86 0.12 6.65
N GLU A 5 -11.61 1.17 6.33
CA GLU A 5 -11.12 2.28 5.50
C GLU A 5 -9.91 2.96 6.16
N LEU A 6 -10.03 3.40 7.42
CA LEU A 6 -8.94 4.04 8.16
C LEU A 6 -7.68 3.17 8.19
N GLU A 7 -7.85 1.88 8.45
CA GLU A 7 -6.75 0.93 8.61
C GLU A 7 -6.06 0.63 7.28
N LEU A 8 -6.81 0.58 6.18
CA LEU A 8 -6.26 0.49 4.82
C LEU A 8 -5.53 1.77 4.43
N GLU A 9 -6.05 2.95 4.80
CA GLU A 9 -5.34 4.21 4.59
C GLU A 9 -4.02 4.25 5.37
N LEU A 10 -4.03 3.90 6.66
CA LEU A 10 -2.83 3.83 7.49
C LEU A 10 -1.81 2.85 6.93
N ARG A 11 -2.26 1.78 6.28
CA ARG A 11 -1.38 0.83 5.62
C ARG A 11 -0.69 1.45 4.40
N GLY A 12 -1.30 2.44 3.76
CA GLY A 12 -0.81 3.13 2.57
C GLY A 12 -1.67 2.90 1.32
N PHE A 13 -2.91 2.42 1.47
CA PHE A 13 -3.86 2.38 0.36
C PHE A 13 -4.55 3.74 0.20
N PHE A 14 -4.78 4.14 -1.04
CA PHE A 14 -5.66 5.25 -1.36
C PHE A 14 -7.08 4.72 -1.53
N VAL A 15 -7.88 4.83 -0.46
CA VAL A 15 -9.26 4.34 -0.42
C VAL A 15 -10.25 5.46 -0.13
N THR A 16 -11.53 5.22 -0.38
CA THR A 16 -12.62 6.09 0.04
C THR A 16 -13.86 5.23 0.27
N GLU A 17 -14.57 5.45 1.36
CA GLU A 17 -15.85 4.81 1.64
C GLU A 17 -16.96 5.40 0.74
N LYS A 18 -17.68 4.52 0.05
CA LYS A 18 -18.87 4.88 -0.73
C LYS A 18 -19.95 3.81 -0.58
N GLU A 19 -21.11 4.20 -0.03
CA GLU A 19 -22.32 3.37 0.04
C GLU A 19 -22.08 1.99 0.73
N GLY A 20 -21.23 1.95 1.76
CA GLY A 20 -20.87 0.71 2.47
C GLY A 20 -19.85 -0.16 1.76
N ALA A 21 -19.25 0.33 0.67
CA ALA A 21 -18.12 -0.30 0.00
C ALA A 21 -16.86 0.57 0.11
N ILE A 22 -15.69 -0.06 0.14
CA ILE A 22 -14.39 0.61 0.13
C ILE A 22 -13.91 0.67 -1.32
N ARG A 23 -13.84 1.89 -1.87
CA ARG A 23 -13.39 2.14 -3.24
C ARG A 23 -11.90 2.42 -3.27
N PHE A 24 -11.16 1.65 -4.07
CA PHE A 24 -9.73 1.89 -4.33
C PHE A 24 -9.54 2.92 -5.44
N SER A 25 -8.65 3.89 -5.22
CA SER A 25 -8.20 4.83 -6.25
C SER A 25 -7.23 4.17 -7.24
N ASP A 26 -7.22 4.64 -8.48
CA ASP A 26 -6.26 4.24 -9.52
C ASP A 26 -4.80 4.63 -9.19
N LYS A 27 -4.60 5.43 -8.14
CA LYS A 27 -3.27 5.78 -7.61
C LYS A 27 -2.59 4.63 -6.86
N ASN A 28 -3.33 3.56 -6.50
CA ASN A 28 -2.74 2.38 -5.87
C ASN A 28 -1.89 1.59 -6.86
N HIS A 29 -0.91 0.83 -6.36
CA HIS A 29 -0.12 -0.04 -7.22
C HIS A 29 -1.00 -1.20 -7.70
N PRO A 30 -0.90 -1.64 -8.98
CA PRO A 30 -1.71 -2.75 -9.50
C PRO A 30 -1.61 -4.04 -8.67
N ASP A 31 -0.42 -4.32 -8.12
CA ASP A 31 -0.18 -5.50 -7.28
C ASP A 31 -0.82 -5.38 -5.89
N ASP A 32 -1.12 -4.17 -5.40
CA ASP A 32 -1.67 -3.98 -4.06
C ASP A 32 -3.02 -4.69 -3.91
N ILE A 33 -3.87 -4.57 -4.91
CA ILE A 33 -5.20 -5.20 -4.91
C ILE A 33 -5.07 -6.72 -5.01
N VAL A 34 -4.11 -7.22 -5.79
CA VAL A 34 -3.85 -8.66 -5.93
C VAL A 34 -3.36 -9.25 -4.60
N LEU A 35 -2.45 -8.56 -3.92
CA LEU A 35 -1.93 -8.97 -2.62
C LEU A 35 -3.01 -8.88 -1.54
N LEU A 36 -3.80 -7.81 -1.52
CA LEU A 36 -4.91 -7.67 -0.59
C LEU A 36 -5.93 -8.81 -0.73
N LYS A 37 -6.32 -9.15 -1.96
CA LYS A 37 -7.20 -10.31 -2.23
C LYS A 37 -6.64 -11.61 -1.68
N ARG A 38 -5.34 -11.85 -1.83
CA ARG A 38 -4.67 -13.04 -1.27
C ARG A 38 -4.72 -13.05 0.25
N GLN A 39 -4.55 -11.90 0.88
CA GLN A 39 -4.60 -11.80 2.34
C GLN A 39 -6.00 -11.97 2.90
N LEU A 40 -7.00 -11.32 2.32
CA LEU A 40 -8.40 -11.52 2.70
C LEU A 40 -8.79 -13.00 2.60
N LYS A 41 -8.34 -13.70 1.54
CA LYS A 41 -8.53 -15.14 1.39
C LYS A 41 -7.77 -15.97 2.44
N LYS A 42 -6.54 -15.60 2.78
CA LYS A 42 -5.72 -16.28 3.81
C LYS A 42 -6.38 -16.16 5.19
N LEU A 43 -6.98 -15.01 5.48
CA LEU A 43 -7.70 -14.71 6.72
C LEU A 43 -9.14 -15.25 6.72
N GLN A 44 -9.57 -15.91 5.65
CA GLN A 44 -10.93 -16.46 5.50
C GLN A 44 -12.03 -15.41 5.67
N ILE A 45 -11.76 -14.17 5.23
CA ILE A 45 -12.72 -13.07 5.26
C ILE A 45 -13.58 -13.15 4.00
N ASP A 46 -14.89 -13.17 4.17
CA ASP A 46 -15.87 -13.10 3.10
C ASP A 46 -15.87 -11.70 2.49
N HIS A 47 -15.49 -11.64 1.21
CA HIS A 47 -15.32 -10.38 0.51
C HIS A 47 -15.75 -10.49 -0.96
N THR A 48 -16.28 -9.40 -1.49
CA THR A 48 -16.64 -9.28 -2.91
C THR A 48 -15.98 -8.06 -3.51
N PHE A 49 -15.33 -8.24 -4.66
CA PHE A 49 -14.83 -7.14 -5.47
C PHE A 49 -15.77 -6.87 -6.65
N LYS A 50 -16.24 -5.63 -6.78
CA LYS A 50 -16.97 -5.13 -7.96
C LYS A 50 -16.18 -3.99 -8.58
N GLY A 51 -15.37 -4.30 -9.59
CA GLY A 51 -14.40 -3.34 -10.13
C GLY A 51 -13.36 -2.94 -9.06
N ASN A 52 -13.28 -1.65 -8.74
CA ASN A 52 -12.42 -1.11 -7.69
C ASN A 52 -13.11 -1.04 -6.31
N ASP A 53 -14.33 -1.55 -6.17
CA ASP A 53 -15.06 -1.52 -4.91
C ASP A 53 -14.91 -2.86 -4.19
N LEU A 54 -14.52 -2.80 -2.92
CA LEU A 54 -14.45 -3.90 -1.98
C LEU A 54 -15.61 -3.84 -1.00
N ILE A 55 -16.36 -4.93 -0.94
CA ILE A 55 -17.43 -5.13 0.05
C ILE A 55 -16.97 -6.27 0.96
N VAL A 56 -16.94 -6.01 2.26
CA VAL A 56 -16.60 -6.97 3.31
C VAL A 56 -17.74 -7.02 4.31
N ALA A 57 -18.01 -8.19 4.85
CA ALA A 57 -19.01 -8.33 5.91
C ALA A 57 -18.42 -7.84 7.25
N ASP A 58 -19.05 -6.83 7.86
CA ASP A 58 -18.53 -6.15 9.07
C ASP A 58 -18.44 -7.09 10.29
N ASP A 59 -19.21 -8.16 10.31
CA ASP A 59 -19.24 -9.17 11.39
C ASP A 59 -17.96 -10.02 11.47
N GLN A 60 -17.12 -10.00 10.45
CA GLN A 60 -15.85 -10.74 10.39
C GLN A 60 -14.61 -9.88 10.68
N LEU A 61 -14.78 -8.58 10.89
CA LEU A 61 -13.70 -7.61 11.05
C LEU A 61 -13.37 -7.33 12.53
N ASP A 62 -12.90 -8.35 13.25
CA ASP A 62 -12.37 -8.14 14.61
C ASP A 62 -10.99 -7.43 14.57
N ASN A 63 -10.63 -6.79 15.69
CA ASN A 63 -9.36 -6.11 15.93
C ASN A 63 -8.15 -6.94 15.50
N ASP A 64 -8.15 -8.24 15.83
CA ASP A 64 -7.02 -9.12 15.54
C ASP A 64 -6.93 -9.45 14.05
N VAL A 65 -8.08 -9.60 13.37
CA VAL A 65 -8.16 -9.81 11.93
C VAL A 65 -7.68 -8.58 11.17
N ILE A 66 -8.14 -7.39 11.60
CA ILE A 66 -7.70 -6.11 11.05
C ILE A 66 -6.19 -5.95 11.23
N LYS A 67 -5.66 -6.20 12.44
CA LYS A 67 -4.22 -6.15 12.68
C LYS A 67 -3.46 -7.11 11.78
N GLN A 68 -3.94 -8.35 11.61
CA GLN A 68 -3.31 -9.30 10.71
C GLN A 68 -3.39 -8.88 9.24
N LEU A 69 -4.45 -8.20 8.82
CA LEU A 69 -4.57 -7.68 7.46
C LEU A 69 -3.53 -6.57 7.22
N ILE A 70 -3.40 -5.62 8.15
CA ILE A 70 -2.48 -4.48 8.05
C ILE A 70 -1.02 -4.92 8.21
N TRP A 71 -0.74 -5.66 9.28
CA TRP A 71 0.61 -6.01 9.73
C TRP A 71 1.05 -7.40 9.28
N SER A 72 0.29 -8.02 8.38
CA SER A 72 0.69 -9.21 7.64
C SER A 72 2.11 -9.05 7.10
N GLU A 73 2.92 -10.10 7.28
CA GLU A 73 4.35 -10.11 6.99
C GLU A 73 4.67 -9.38 5.67
N VAL A 74 5.33 -8.23 5.83
CA VAL A 74 6.04 -7.58 4.73
C VAL A 74 7.02 -8.62 4.22
N ARG A 75 6.96 -8.94 2.92
CA ARG A 75 7.99 -9.81 2.36
C ARG A 75 9.33 -9.14 2.63
N ASN A 76 10.22 -9.90 3.25
CA ASN A 76 11.60 -9.55 3.60
C ASN A 76 12.42 -9.38 2.31
N THR A 77 11.98 -8.46 1.47
CA THR A 77 12.67 -8.01 0.29
C THR A 77 13.21 -6.66 0.70
N MET A 78 14.53 -6.57 0.88
CA MET A 78 15.23 -5.36 0.46
C MET A 78 14.63 -5.05 -0.89
N THR A 79 13.67 -4.13 -0.94
CA THR A 79 13.13 -3.68 -2.20
C THR A 79 14.29 -2.83 -2.69
N PRO A 80 15.13 -3.29 -3.63
CA PRO A 80 16.06 -2.37 -4.26
C PRO A 80 15.17 -1.24 -4.79
N ALA A 81 15.63 0.01 -4.70
CA ALA A 81 14.98 1.09 -5.42
C ALA A 81 14.70 0.59 -6.84
N PHE A 82 13.43 0.28 -7.13
CA PHE A 82 13.08 -0.63 -8.22
C PHE A 82 13.54 0.03 -9.52
N GLY A 83 14.50 -0.58 -10.23
CA GLY A 83 14.79 -0.26 -11.62
C GLY A 83 15.59 1.00 -11.95
N PHE A 84 16.41 1.56 -11.05
CA PHE A 84 17.38 2.59 -11.48
C PHE A 84 18.55 1.95 -12.26
N ARG A 85 18.35 1.69 -13.56
CA ARG A 85 19.44 2.01 -14.50
C ARG A 85 19.61 3.52 -14.39
N MET A 86 20.74 3.99 -13.88
CA MET A 86 21.14 5.39 -14.00
C MET A 86 21.25 5.74 -15.49
N SER A 87 20.14 5.99 -16.18
CA SER A 87 20.18 6.80 -17.38
C SER A 87 20.20 8.24 -16.90
N SER A 88 21.22 8.97 -17.30
CA SER A 88 21.50 10.39 -17.09
C SER A 88 20.44 11.33 -17.68
N SER A 89 19.17 10.98 -17.55
CA SER A 89 18.06 11.62 -18.22
C SER A 89 16.88 11.63 -17.26
N PHE A 90 16.49 12.84 -16.86
CA PHE A 90 15.33 13.16 -16.05
C PHE A 90 14.07 12.57 -16.67
N VAL A 91 13.72 11.35 -16.27
CA VAL A 91 12.45 10.73 -16.64
C VAL A 91 11.36 11.46 -15.86
N LYS A 92 10.43 12.09 -16.57
CA LYS A 92 9.20 12.62 -15.98
C LYS A 92 8.44 11.44 -15.34
N PHE A 93 8.44 11.38 -14.02
CA PHE A 93 7.70 10.40 -13.25
C PHE A 93 6.21 10.73 -13.32
N ASN A 94 5.41 9.85 -13.93
CA ASN A 94 3.98 10.06 -14.19
C ASN A 94 3.09 9.61 -13.02
N GLY A 95 3.46 9.91 -11.77
CA GLY A 95 2.57 9.82 -10.60
C GLY A 95 2.11 8.41 -10.18
N ASN A 96 2.47 7.35 -10.90
CA ASN A 96 2.13 5.99 -10.47
C ASN A 96 3.01 5.63 -9.27
N SER A 97 2.39 5.43 -8.12
CA SER A 97 3.06 4.95 -6.91
C SER A 97 3.65 3.55 -7.16
N SER A 98 4.86 3.49 -7.71
CA SER A 98 5.49 2.26 -8.19
C SER A 98 5.91 1.29 -7.08
N ILE A 99 5.61 1.64 -5.81
CA ILE A 99 5.98 0.86 -4.65
C ILE A 99 4.70 0.27 -4.05
N SER A 100 4.62 -1.06 -4.05
CA SER A 100 3.52 -1.77 -3.43
C SER A 100 3.47 -1.52 -1.93
N THR A 101 2.27 -1.32 -1.40
CA THR A 101 2.00 -1.12 0.03
C THR A 101 2.60 -2.25 0.88
N PHE A 102 2.56 -3.48 0.38
CA PHE A 102 3.00 -4.67 1.12
C PHE A 102 4.52 -4.91 1.13
N HIS A 103 5.30 -4.06 0.45
CA HIS A 103 6.77 -4.17 0.42
C HIS A 103 7.48 -3.26 1.44
N LEU A 104 6.75 -2.34 2.07
CA LEU A 104 7.27 -1.43 3.08
C LEU A 104 6.51 -1.62 4.39
N GLU A 105 7.11 -1.16 5.48
CA GLU A 105 6.38 -0.88 6.72
C GLU A 105 5.27 0.15 6.44
N ALA A 106 4.14 0.07 7.15
CA ALA A 106 2.92 0.83 6.89
C ALA A 106 3.14 2.35 6.87
N GLY A 107 3.84 2.89 7.89
CA GLY A 107 4.17 4.32 7.96
C GLY A 107 5.07 4.77 6.81
N VAL A 108 6.08 3.98 6.45
CA VAL A 108 6.97 4.27 5.32
C VAL A 108 6.21 4.21 3.99
N ALA A 109 5.34 3.22 3.82
CA ALA A 109 4.50 3.08 2.62
C ALA A 109 3.60 4.30 2.43
N LEU A 110 2.89 4.70 3.49
CA LEU A 110 2.00 5.86 3.49
C LEU A 110 2.76 7.14 3.16
N LEU A 111 3.91 7.39 3.81
CA LEU A 111 4.73 8.57 3.57
C LEU A 111 5.20 8.66 2.10
N VAL A 112 5.79 7.58 1.59
CA VAL A 112 6.38 7.55 0.24
C VAL A 112 5.31 7.67 -0.84
N LYS A 113 4.18 6.99 -0.65
CA LYS A 113 3.03 7.12 -1.55
C LYS A 113 2.45 8.52 -1.54
N SER A 114 2.35 9.15 -0.36
CA SER A 114 1.84 10.52 -0.23
C SER A 114 2.77 11.54 -0.91
N LEU A 115 4.09 11.41 -0.73
CA LEU A 115 5.08 12.25 -1.40
C LEU A 115 5.02 12.10 -2.92
N ASN A 116 4.95 10.87 -3.42
CA ASN A 116 4.83 10.59 -4.84
C ASN A 116 3.50 11.13 -5.42
N ALA A 117 2.40 11.01 -4.67
CA ALA A 117 1.11 11.59 -5.05
C ALA A 117 1.12 13.13 -5.07
N ALA A 118 1.96 13.76 -4.24
CA ALA A 118 2.22 15.20 -4.24
C ALA A 118 3.22 15.65 -5.32
N GLY A 119 3.74 14.72 -6.13
CA GLY A 119 4.69 15.00 -7.20
C GLY A 119 6.16 15.06 -6.76
N ILE A 120 6.46 14.69 -5.52
CA ILE A 120 7.82 14.60 -4.98
C ILE A 120 8.33 13.18 -5.22
N SER A 121 9.20 13.01 -6.21
CA SER A 121 9.75 11.68 -6.54
C SER A 121 10.56 11.14 -5.37
N THR A 122 10.05 10.08 -4.76
CA THR A 122 10.61 9.50 -3.54
C THR A 122 10.77 8.00 -3.69
N LEU A 123 11.96 7.51 -3.33
CA LEU A 123 12.30 6.10 -3.26
C LEU A 123 12.46 5.72 -1.79
N ALA A 124 12.08 4.49 -1.45
CA ALA A 124 12.32 3.97 -0.12
C ALA A 124 12.69 2.50 -0.12
N SER A 125 13.46 2.13 0.90
CA SER A 125 13.76 0.75 1.26
C SER A 125 13.52 0.60 2.76
N CYS A 126 12.88 -0.50 3.14
CA CYS A 126 12.62 -0.88 4.52
C CYS A 126 12.78 -2.40 4.60
N ASP A 127 13.18 -2.90 5.76
CA ASP A 127 13.22 -4.34 6.03
C ASP A 127 11.82 -4.93 6.30
N GLY A 128 10.80 -4.09 6.40
CA GLY A 128 9.42 -4.51 6.64
C GLY A 128 9.14 -5.05 8.03
N HIS A 129 10.14 -5.04 8.91
CA HIS A 129 10.10 -5.67 10.23
C HIS A 129 10.51 -4.71 11.35
N GLY A 130 10.94 -3.49 11.02
CA GLY A 130 11.27 -2.47 12.02
C GLY A 130 12.58 -2.75 12.76
N GLU A 131 13.38 -3.69 12.29
CA GLU A 131 14.69 -4.02 12.87
C GLU A 131 15.78 -3.04 12.38
N LYS A 132 15.58 -2.44 11.20
CA LYS A 132 16.46 -1.46 10.58
C LYS A 132 15.69 -0.19 10.22
N ALA A 133 16.37 0.94 10.40
CA ALA A 133 15.84 2.22 9.99
C ALA A 133 15.51 2.23 8.49
N PRO A 134 14.34 2.72 8.07
CA PRO A 134 14.02 2.85 6.67
C PRO A 134 14.92 3.89 6.00
N SER A 135 15.32 3.61 4.77
CA SER A 135 16.05 4.56 3.93
C SER A 135 15.07 5.22 2.98
N ILE A 136 14.95 6.54 3.04
CA ILE A 136 14.10 7.34 2.14
C ILE A 136 15.00 8.30 1.37
N MET A 137 14.89 8.29 0.04
CA MET A 137 15.67 9.15 -0.84
C MET A 137 14.73 10.00 -1.68
N PHE A 138 14.92 11.32 -1.61
CA PHE A 138 14.28 12.27 -2.49
C PHE A 138 15.08 12.34 -3.78
N ASN A 139 14.41 12.10 -4.91
CA ASN A 139 15.00 12.27 -6.21
C ASN A 139 14.62 13.64 -6.77
N GLY A 140 15.63 14.47 -7.04
CA GLY A 140 15.45 15.79 -7.61
C GLY A 140 15.06 15.73 -9.09
N ARG A 141 14.29 16.73 -9.52
CA ARG A 141 14.29 17.17 -10.91
C ARG A 141 15.46 18.09 -11.18
#